data_AF-A0A009HPT1-F1
#
_entry.id   AF-A0A009HPT1-F1
#
_cell.length_a   1.000
_cell.length_b   1.000
_cell.length_c   1.000
_cell.angle_alpha   90.00
_cell.angle_beta   90.00
_cell.angle_gamma   90.00
#
_symmetry.space_group_name_H-M   'P 1'
#
loop_
_entity.id
_entity.type
_entity.pdbx_description
1 polymer ?
#
loop_
_entity_poly.entity_id
_entity_poly.type
_entity_poly.pdbx_seq_one_letter_code
_entity_poly.pdbx_strand_id
1 'polypeptide(L)' 'MDQTMNVSHTTIYSTIRALPKGELKKDLLSCLRHENKKRKANGEPKKDSILQDIKTIHERPAEVQERKIPGHWEADLIKG' A
#
# COMPACT_ATOMS: atom_id res chain seq x y z
N MET A 1 24.62 4.95 -34.68
CA MET A 1 24.72 4.77 -33.22
C MET A 1 24.83 3.29 -32.95
N ASP A 2 25.79 2.87 -32.13
CA ASP A 2 26.00 1.46 -31.78
C ASP A 2 24.81 0.95 -30.95
N GLN A 3 24.11 -0.07 -31.46
CA GLN A 3 22.93 -0.64 -30.80
C GLN A 3 23.27 -1.35 -29.49
N THR A 4 24.53 -1.71 -29.26
CA THR A 4 24.98 -2.35 -28.02
C THR A 4 24.98 -1.40 -26.82
N MET A 5 24.94 -0.09 -27.06
CA MET A 5 24.95 0.95 -26.01
C MET A 5 23.55 1.42 -25.60
N ASN A 6 22.50 0.83 -26.17
CA ASN A 6 21.12 1.18 -25.83
C ASN A 6 20.61 0.32 -24.69
N VAL A 7 20.32 0.95 -23.55
CA VAL A 7 19.78 0.28 -22.36
C VAL A 7 18.36 0.78 -22.10
N SER A 8 17.43 -0.15 -21.84
CA SER A 8 16.06 0.20 -21.47
C SER A 8 15.99 0.77 -20.06
N HIS A 9 14.98 1.61 -19.81
CA HIS A 9 14.74 2.17 -18.48
C HIS A 9 14.48 1.10 -17.41
N THR A 10 13.80 0.02 -17.79
CA THR A 10 13.55 -1.14 -16.93
C THR A 10 14.86 -1.77 -16.47
N THR A 11 15.81 -1.94 -17.39
CA THR A 11 17.13 -2.52 -17.13
C THR A 11 17.94 -1.63 -16.17
N ILE A 12 17.93 -0.31 -16.37
CA ILE A 12 18.58 0.66 -15.48
C ILE A 12 18.01 0.55 -14.06
N TYR A 13 16.69 0.43 -13.92
CA TYR A 13 16.08 0.29 -12.60
C TYR A 13 16.30 -1.08 -11.95
N SER A 14 16.30 -2.17 -12.72
CA SER A 14 16.54 -3.49 -12.16
C SER A 14 17.96 -3.63 -11.61
N THR A 15 18.96 -3.10 -12.31
CA THR A 15 20.36 -3.17 -11.87
C THR A 15 20.59 -2.36 -10.60
N ILE A 16 20.07 -1.14 -10.53
CA ILE A 16 20.16 -0.28 -9.33
C ILE A 16 19.41 -0.89 -8.13
N ARG A 17 18.36 -1.68 -8.36
CA ARG A 17 17.66 -2.38 -7.26
C ARG A 17 18.43 -3.58 -6.75
N ALA A 18 19.11 -4.32 -7.62
CA ALA A 18 19.77 -5.59 -7.33
C ALA A 18 21.19 -5.45 -6.76
N LEU A 19 21.99 -4.49 -7.24
CA LEU A 19 23.43 -4.44 -7.00
C LEU A 19 23.84 -3.59 -5.78
N PRO A 20 23.50 -2.28 -5.70
CA PRO A 20 23.98 -1.44 -4.61
C PRO A 20 23.14 -1.61 -3.33
N LYS A 21 23.80 -1.65 -2.17
CA LYS A 21 23.19 -1.58 -0.84
C LYS A 21 23.68 -0.32 -0.10
N GLY A 22 22.88 0.19 0.82
CA GLY A 22 23.27 1.32 1.66
C GLY A 22 23.32 2.66 0.92
N GLU A 23 24.40 3.41 1.13
CA GLU A 23 24.57 4.80 0.66
C GLU A 23 24.75 4.90 -0.85
N LEU A 24 25.54 4.00 -1.45
CA LEU A 24 25.75 3.95 -2.90
C LEU A 24 24.43 3.84 -3.68
N LYS A 25 23.43 3.14 -3.13
CA LYS A 25 22.10 3.06 -3.75
C LYS A 25 21.39 4.42 -3.74
N LYS A 26 21.54 5.21 -2.69
CA LYS A 26 20.93 6.55 -2.58
C LYS A 26 21.55 7.50 -3.61
N ASP A 27 22.87 7.48 -3.75
CA ASP A 27 23.59 8.33 -4.70
C ASP A 27 23.23 7.98 -6.15
N LEU A 28 23.13 6.68 -6.48
CA LEU A 28 22.67 6.26 -7.80
C LEU A 28 21.21 6.65 -8.08
N LEU A 29 20.34 6.66 -7.05
CA LEU A 29 18.97 7.10 -7.18
C LEU A 29 18.85 8.61 -7.39
N SER A 30 19.74 9.43 -6.80
CA SER A 30 19.70 10.89 -6.95
C SER A 30 20.13 11.35 -8.34
N CYS A 31 20.98 10.55 -9.02
CA CYS A 31 21.34 10.79 -10.41
C CYS A 31 20.19 10.47 -11.41
N LEU A 32 19.14 9.76 -10.99
CA LEU A 32 18.01 9.42 -11.84
C LEU A 32 16.99 10.56 -11.89
N ARG A 33 16.50 10.84 -13.11
CA ARG A 33 15.47 11.89 -13.35
C ARG A 33 14.16 11.66 -12.58
N HIS A 34 13.82 10.40 -12.31
CA HIS A 34 12.69 10.04 -11.45
C HIS A 34 13.21 9.36 -10.19
N GLU A 35 13.53 10.16 -9.18
CA GLU A 35 13.65 9.66 -7.83
C GLU A 35 12.26 9.20 -7.35
N ASN A 36 12.13 7.93 -6.93
CA ASN A 36 10.89 7.45 -6.35
C ASN A 36 10.70 8.14 -4.99
N LYS A 37 9.95 9.24 -4.96
CA LYS A 37 9.64 9.97 -3.72
C LYS A 37 9.08 8.99 -2.69
N LYS A 38 9.71 8.94 -1.52
CA LYS A 38 9.22 8.11 -0.42
C LYS A 38 7.78 8.52 -0.09
N ARG A 39 6.86 7.55 -0.10
CA ARG A 39 5.50 7.78 0.38
C ARG A 39 5.60 8.23 1.83
N LYS A 40 5.05 9.40 2.16
CA LYS A 40 4.84 9.77 3.56
C LYS A 40 3.75 8.86 4.12
N ALA A 41 3.98 8.28 5.29
CA ALA A 41 2.89 7.72 6.06
C ALA A 41 1.94 8.87 6.41
N ASN A 42 0.68 8.80 6.00
CA ASN A 42 -0.35 9.61 6.64
C ASN A 42 -0.36 9.18 8.11
N GLY A 43 -0.39 10.15 9.02
CA GLY A 43 -0.23 9.92 10.47
C GLY A 43 -1.10 8.79 11.02
N GLU A 44 -0.73 8.28 12.20
CA GLU A 44 -1.41 7.16 12.85
C GLU A 44 -2.92 7.26 12.69
N PRO A 45 -3.58 6.22 12.14
CA PRO A 45 -5.03 6.24 12.06
C PRO A 45 -5.54 6.31 13.50
N LYS A 46 -6.28 7.37 13.83
CA LYS A 46 -6.95 7.57 15.12
C LYS A 46 -7.68 6.26 15.46
N LYS A 47 -7.08 5.43 16.34
CA LYS A 47 -7.55 4.06 16.62
C LYS A 47 -8.88 4.09 17.36
N ASP A 48 -9.15 5.18 18.06
CA ASP A 48 -10.09 5.16 19.18
C ASP A 48 -11.50 5.64 18.81
N SER A 49 -11.70 6.23 17.63
CA SER A 49 -12.98 6.85 17.26
C SER A 49 -13.86 6.05 16.31
N ILE A 50 -13.39 4.92 15.77
CA ILE A 50 -14.14 4.17 14.73
C ILE A 50 -14.98 3.04 15.34
N LEU A 51 -14.60 2.52 16.52
CA LEU A 51 -15.16 1.27 17.07
C LEU A 51 -16.10 1.48 18.28
N GLN A 52 -16.49 2.71 18.60
CA GLN A 52 -17.21 3.03 19.86
C GLN A 52 -18.64 2.44 19.91
N ASP A 53 -19.31 2.30 18.77
CA ASP A 53 -20.73 1.85 18.70
C ASP A 53 -20.94 0.61 17.81
N ILE A 54 -19.91 -0.23 17.62
CA ILE A 54 -20.05 -1.42 16.76
C ILE A 54 -20.69 -2.57 17.54
N LYS A 55 -21.86 -3.00 17.07
CA LYS A 55 -22.54 -4.19 17.56
C LYS A 55 -21.77 -5.45 17.19
N THR A 56 -21.46 -6.30 18.17
CA THR A 56 -20.70 -7.53 17.92
C THR A 56 -21.50 -8.49 17.03
N ILE A 57 -20.81 -9.36 16.29
CA ILE A 57 -21.46 -10.32 15.37
C ILE A 57 -22.50 -11.20 16.09
N HIS A 58 -22.27 -11.47 17.39
CA HIS A 58 -23.14 -12.30 18.23
C HIS A 58 -24.45 -11.63 18.64
N GLU A 59 -24.52 -10.29 18.63
CA GLU A 59 -25.69 -9.51 19.04
C GLU A 59 -26.63 -9.16 17.86
N ARG A 60 -26.38 -9.79 16.71
CA ARG A 60 -27.15 -9.56 15.49
C ARG A 60 -28.48 -10.32 15.51
N PRO A 61 -29.57 -9.70 15.05
CA PRO A 61 -30.81 -10.43 14.83
C PRO A 61 -30.60 -11.54 13.78
N ALA A 62 -31.31 -12.66 13.92
CA ALA A 62 -31.16 -13.82 13.04
C ALA A 62 -31.44 -13.51 11.55
N GLU A 63 -32.28 -12.50 11.30
CA GLU A 63 -32.62 -11.98 9.96
C GLU A 63 -31.39 -11.53 9.15
N VAL A 64 -30.30 -11.14 9.83
CA VAL A 64 -29.05 -10.69 9.20
C VAL A 64 -28.29 -11.83 8.52
N GLN A 65 -28.43 -13.07 9.03
CA GLN A 65 -27.75 -14.23 8.49
C GLN A 65 -28.19 -14.55 7.05
N GLU A 66 -29.43 -14.20 6.70
CA GLU A 66 -30.00 -14.46 5.39
C GLU A 66 -29.49 -13.49 4.32
N ARG A 67 -28.85 -12.38 4.70
CA ARG A 67 -28.26 -11.38 3.80
C ARG A 67 -29.21 -10.82 2.73
N LYS A 68 -30.52 -10.85 3.00
CA LYS A 68 -31.55 -10.39 2.06
C LYS A 68 -31.69 -8.86 2.02
N ILE A 69 -31.23 -8.16 3.06
CA ILE A 69 -31.41 -6.71 3.22
C ILE A 69 -30.05 -5.99 3.03
N PRO A 70 -29.92 -5.07 2.05
CA PRO A 70 -28.77 -4.18 1.92
C PRO A 70 -28.59 -3.30 3.17
N GLY A 71 -27.34 -3.08 3.61
CA GLY A 71 -27.00 -2.22 4.76
C GLY A 71 -26.55 -2.97 6.02
N HIS A 72 -27.00 -4.19 6.25
CA HIS A 72 -26.62 -4.98 7.45
C HIS A 72 -25.14 -5.39 7.53
N TRP A 73 -24.38 -5.21 6.43
CA TRP A 73 -23.00 -5.65 6.25
C TRP A 73 -22.02 -4.48 6.03
N GLU A 74 -22.50 -3.24 5.97
CA GLU A 74 -21.69 -2.07 5.60
C GLU A 74 -20.65 -1.66 6.66
N ALA A 75 -20.64 -2.30 7.84
CA ALA A 75 -19.67 -2.07 8.91
C ALA A 75 -18.79 -3.29 9.25
N ASP A 76 -18.86 -4.39 8.48
CA ASP A 76 -18.09 -5.62 8.73
C ASP A 76 -16.63 -5.55 8.27
N LEU A 77 -16.11 -4.35 8.02
CA LEU A 77 -14.76 -4.13 7.51
C LEU A 77 -13.70 -4.55 8.54
N ILE A 78 -13.04 -5.67 8.27
CA ILE A 78 -11.83 -6.09 8.98
C ILE A 78 -10.73 -5.08 8.65
N LYS A 79 -10.26 -4.35 9.66
CA LYS A 79 -9.08 -3.50 9.55
C LYS A 79 -7.83 -4.35 9.83
N GLY A 80 -7.05 -4.62 8.78
CA GLY A 80 -5.73 -5.28 8.86
C GLY A 80 -4.60 -4.34 9.21
#